data_AF-A0A841HUK0-F1
#
_entry.id   AF-A0A841HUK0-F1
#
_cell.length_a   1.000
_cell.length_b   1.000
_cell.length_c   1.000
_cell.angle_alpha   90.00
_cell.angle_beta   90.00
_cell.angle_gamma   90.00
#
_symmetry.space_group_name_H-M   'P 1'
#
loop_
_entity.id
_entity.type
_entity.pdbx_description
1 polymer ?
#
loop_
_entity_poly.entity_id
_entity_poly.type
_entity_poly.pdbx_seq_one_letter_code
_entity_poly.pdbx_strand_id
1 'polypeptide(L)'
;MPKILRLLVLASMSIAGCTGNDAPAIDPAVRAAKLLPADPKLTELYRQSCQPCHASGLNAAPLTGNRRDWNLRLEKGVTRMRQSVIKGTPNMPAGGNCSQCTSQEMTALIQFLAGRGAGVMEP
;
A
#
# COMPACT_ATOMS: atom_id res chain seq x y z
N MET A 1 -18.37 33.73 -59.95
CA MET A 1 -19.14 33.83 -58.68
C MET A 1 -18.34 33.11 -57.59
N PRO A 2 -18.21 33.72 -56.41
CA PRO A 2 -17.09 33.56 -55.48
C PRO A 2 -17.31 32.36 -54.56
N LYS A 3 -16.23 31.87 -53.92
CA LYS A 3 -16.21 31.67 -52.46
C LYS A 3 -14.81 31.27 -51.92
N ILE A 4 -14.20 32.25 -51.26
CA ILE A 4 -13.50 32.20 -49.96
C ILE A 4 -12.29 31.25 -49.80
N LEU A 5 -11.11 31.86 -49.97
CA LEU A 5 -10.12 32.09 -48.91
C LEU A 5 -10.33 31.30 -47.61
N ARG A 6 -9.44 30.32 -47.36
CA ARG A 6 -9.05 29.92 -46.00
C ARG A 6 -7.54 30.02 -45.87
N LEU A 7 -7.11 31.24 -45.56
CA LEU A 7 -5.85 31.50 -44.88
C LEU A 7 -5.97 30.95 -43.45
N LEU A 8 -4.94 30.21 -43.01
CA LEU A 8 -4.30 30.28 -41.69
C LEU A 8 -3.78 28.89 -41.30
N VAL A 9 -2.51 28.68 -41.65
CA VAL A 9 -1.59 27.81 -40.92
C VAL A 9 -1.56 28.31 -39.46
N LEU A 10 -2.24 27.60 -38.57
CA LEU A 10 -1.97 27.68 -37.14
C LEU A 10 -1.06 26.50 -36.80
N ALA A 11 0.24 26.77 -36.87
CA ALA A 11 1.25 26.03 -36.16
C ALA A 11 0.97 26.17 -34.65
N SER A 12 0.20 25.24 -34.11
CA SER A 12 -0.05 25.17 -32.67
C SER A 12 1.08 24.40 -32.01
N MET A 13 2.10 25.19 -31.66
CA MET A 13 3.03 25.05 -30.55
C MET A 13 2.84 23.78 -29.70
N SER A 14 3.79 22.86 -29.80
CA SER A 14 4.01 21.83 -28.79
C SER A 14 4.26 22.51 -27.44
N ILE A 15 3.35 22.31 -26.48
CA ILE A 15 3.64 22.65 -25.10
C ILE A 15 4.47 21.50 -24.54
N ALA A 16 5.78 21.67 -24.54
CA ALA A 16 6.67 20.92 -23.66
C ALA A 16 6.34 21.33 -22.22
N GLY A 17 5.43 20.59 -21.58
CA GLY A 17 5.20 20.66 -20.15
C GLY A 17 6.27 19.83 -19.44
N CYS A 18 7.16 20.49 -18.69
CA CYS A 18 8.01 19.82 -17.72
C CYS A 18 7.16 19.41 -16.51
N THR A 19 6.88 18.11 -16.35
CA THR A 19 6.52 17.52 -15.06
C THR A 19 7.26 16.21 -14.88
N GLY A 20 8.01 16.12 -13.78
CA GLY A 20 8.76 14.93 -13.42
C GLY A 20 7.83 13.75 -13.14
N ASN A 21 8.20 12.59 -13.68
CA ASN A 21 7.65 11.27 -13.36
C ASN A 21 6.11 11.17 -13.30
N ASP A 22 5.47 11.36 -14.45
CA ASP A 22 4.12 10.83 -14.72
C ASP A 22 4.17 9.32 -15.06
N ALA A 23 4.84 8.52 -14.22
CA ALA A 23 4.48 7.10 -14.16
C ALA A 23 3.03 7.06 -13.64
N PRO A 24 2.11 6.32 -14.28
CA PRO A 24 0.74 6.24 -13.77
C PRO A 24 0.79 5.80 -12.32
N ALA A 25 0.22 6.61 -11.42
CA ALA A 25 0.08 6.24 -10.02
C ALA A 25 -0.75 4.96 -9.97
N ILE A 26 -0.08 3.81 -9.79
CA ILE A 26 -0.75 2.51 -9.69
C ILE A 26 -1.70 2.56 -8.49
N ASP A 27 -2.92 2.06 -8.70
CA ASP A 27 -3.94 1.94 -7.66
C ASP A 27 -3.31 1.32 -6.38
N PRO A 28 -3.45 1.97 -5.20
CA PRO A 28 -2.82 1.49 -3.98
C PRO A 28 -3.18 0.06 -3.59
N ALA A 29 -4.40 -0.40 -3.90
CA ALA A 29 -4.84 -1.77 -3.65
C ALA A 29 -4.21 -2.74 -4.66
N VAL A 30 -4.10 -2.35 -5.94
CA VAL A 30 -3.37 -3.15 -6.94
C VAL A 30 -1.91 -3.34 -6.54
N ARG A 31 -1.27 -2.30 -5.98
CA ARG A 31 0.08 -2.43 -5.42
C ARG A 31 0.11 -3.33 -4.19
N ALA A 32 -0.77 -3.09 -3.21
CA ALA A 32 -0.81 -3.86 -1.97
C ALA A 32 -1.01 -5.37 -2.21
N ALA A 33 -1.79 -5.75 -3.22
CA ALA A 33 -2.04 -7.13 -3.60
C ALA A 33 -0.79 -7.90 -4.08
N LYS A 34 0.25 -7.19 -4.52
CA LYS A 34 1.50 -7.80 -5.03
C LYS A 34 2.61 -7.87 -3.98
N LEU A 35 2.44 -7.17 -2.85
CA LEU A 35 3.47 -7.09 -1.82
C LEU A 35 3.53 -8.36 -0.98
N LEU A 36 4.74 -8.86 -0.77
CA LEU A 36 5.06 -9.96 0.14
C LEU A 36 6.31 -9.63 0.95
N PRO A 37 6.42 -10.08 2.21
CA PRO A 37 7.67 -10.00 2.97
C PRO A 37 8.82 -10.70 2.24
N ALA A 38 10.07 -10.28 2.47
CA ALA A 38 11.24 -11.00 1.91
C ALA A 38 11.52 -12.31 2.63
N ASP A 39 11.21 -12.38 3.92
CA ASP A 39 11.39 -13.60 4.71
C ASP A 39 10.28 -14.62 4.35
N PRO A 40 10.63 -15.87 4.00
CA PRO A 40 9.65 -16.88 3.62
C PRO A 40 8.67 -17.25 4.74
N LYS A 41 9.12 -17.25 6.00
CA LYS A 41 8.26 -17.54 7.15
C LYS A 41 7.26 -16.40 7.37
N LEU A 42 7.72 -15.15 7.33
CA LEU A 42 6.83 -13.99 7.40
C LEU A 42 5.85 -13.95 6.22
N THR A 43 6.28 -14.38 5.04
CA THR A 43 5.40 -14.51 3.88
C THR A 43 4.24 -15.46 4.13
N GLU A 44 4.52 -16.62 4.72
CA GLU A 44 3.47 -17.58 5.04
C GLU A 44 2.51 -17.05 6.11
N LEU A 45 3.04 -16.46 7.19
CA LEU A 45 2.23 -15.83 8.23
C LEU A 45 1.38 -14.67 7.67
N TYR A 46 1.95 -13.84 6.80
CA TYR A 46 1.23 -12.76 6.13
C TYR A 46 0.07 -13.30 5.29
N ARG A 47 0.32 -14.31 4.44
CA ARG A 47 -0.69 -14.92 3.57
C ARG A 47 -1.87 -15.50 4.34
N GLN A 48 -1.57 -16.24 5.42
CA GLN A 48 -2.58 -16.92 6.21
C GLN A 48 -3.42 -15.96 7.06
N SER A 49 -2.80 -14.91 7.60
CA SER A 49 -3.41 -14.10 8.66
C SER A 49 -3.76 -12.67 8.23
N CYS A 50 -2.83 -11.97 7.57
CA CYS A 50 -2.96 -10.52 7.37
C CYS A 50 -3.45 -10.14 5.96
N GLN A 51 -2.95 -10.85 4.94
CA GLN A 51 -3.19 -10.59 3.53
C GLN A 51 -4.68 -10.55 3.16
N PRO A 52 -5.56 -11.44 3.67
CA PRO A 52 -6.97 -11.46 3.28
C PRO A 52 -7.68 -10.11 3.47
N CYS A 53 -7.23 -9.30 4.45
CA CYS A 53 -7.80 -7.99 4.70
C CYS A 53 -6.92 -6.85 4.19
N HIS A 54 -5.60 -6.92 4.40
CA HIS A 54 -4.71 -5.80 4.16
C HIS A 54 -4.25 -5.65 2.71
N ALA A 55 -4.41 -6.68 1.86
CA ALA A 55 -4.12 -6.58 0.43
C ALA A 55 -5.21 -5.80 -0.34
N SER A 56 -6.47 -5.90 0.09
CA SER A 56 -7.64 -5.35 -0.60
C SER A 56 -8.32 -4.20 0.16
N GLY A 57 -8.00 -4.02 1.45
CA GLY A 57 -8.64 -3.02 2.30
C GLY A 57 -10.00 -3.46 2.86
N LEU A 58 -10.24 -4.77 2.95
CA LEU A 58 -11.47 -5.34 3.51
C LEU A 58 -11.76 -4.74 4.89
N ASN A 59 -13.03 -4.38 5.15
CA ASN A 59 -13.46 -3.75 6.41
C ASN A 59 -12.69 -2.47 6.78
N ALA A 60 -12.26 -1.70 5.77
CA ALA A 60 -11.41 -0.51 5.92
C ALA A 60 -10.05 -0.80 6.59
N ALA A 61 -9.52 -2.01 6.37
CA ALA A 61 -8.15 -2.33 6.75
C ALA A 61 -7.16 -1.42 5.99
N PRO A 62 -6.13 -0.87 6.66
CA PRO A 62 -5.11 -0.08 5.98
C PRO A 62 -4.32 -0.96 5.00
N LEU A 63 -4.14 -0.48 3.77
CA LEU A 63 -3.50 -1.25 2.71
C LEU A 63 -2.02 -1.53 3.00
N THR A 64 -1.57 -2.75 2.71
CA THR A 64 -0.15 -3.14 2.81
C THR A 64 0.72 -2.17 2.01
N GLY A 65 1.77 -1.67 2.64
CA GLY A 65 2.73 -0.74 2.05
C GLY A 65 2.19 0.69 1.84
N ASN A 66 0.93 0.99 2.16
CA ASN A 66 0.42 2.37 2.06
C ASN A 66 0.90 3.22 3.24
N ARG A 67 2.12 3.75 3.11
CA ARG A 67 2.77 4.55 4.16
C ARG A 67 1.90 5.72 4.65
N ARG A 68 1.07 6.31 3.79
CA ARG A 68 0.17 7.42 4.18
C ARG A 68 -0.83 6.96 5.25
N ASP A 69 -1.52 5.85 5.02
CA ASP A 69 -2.49 5.29 5.98
C ASP A 69 -1.82 4.85 7.28
N TRP A 70 -0.58 4.36 7.19
CA TRP A 70 0.15 3.78 8.31
C TRP A 70 0.91 4.80 9.17
N ASN A 71 1.15 6.02 8.69
CA ASN A 71 1.89 7.03 9.45
C ASN A 71 1.17 7.41 10.74
N LEU A 72 -0.10 7.84 10.65
CA LEU A 72 -0.90 8.24 11.82
C LEU A 72 -1.10 7.05 12.77
N ARG A 73 -1.31 5.86 12.22
CA ARG A 73 -1.53 4.63 12.99
C ARG A 73 -0.31 4.26 13.85
N LEU A 74 0.90 4.58 13.38
CA LEU A 74 2.15 4.26 14.06
C LEU A 74 2.76 5.41 14.86
N GLU A 75 2.05 6.53 15.06
CA GLU A 75 2.53 7.66 15.87
C GLU A 75 2.94 7.26 17.28
N LYS A 76 2.20 6.32 17.89
CA LYS A 76 2.50 5.80 19.24
C LYS A 76 3.55 4.68 19.23
N GLY A 77 4.17 4.42 18.08
CA GLY A 77 5.18 3.40 17.87
C GLY A 77 4.62 1.98 17.65
N VAL A 78 5.49 1.12 17.12
CA VAL A 78 5.15 -0.28 16.75
C VAL A 78 4.77 -1.14 17.96
N THR A 79 5.33 -0.86 19.14
CA THR A 79 5.01 -1.61 20.36
C THR A 79 3.55 -1.43 20.78
N ARG A 80 3.04 -0.18 20.78
CA ARG A 80 1.63 0.07 21.09
C ARG A 80 0.70 -0.45 20.00
N MET A 81 1.10 -0.36 18.73
CA MET A 81 0.37 -0.97 17.62
C MET A 81 0.22 -2.48 17.84
N ARG A 82 1.31 -3.18 18.15
CA ARG A 82 1.28 -4.63 18.41
C ARG A 82 0.33 -4.99 19.55
N GLN A 83 0.32 -4.21 20.63
CA GLN A 83 -0.64 -4.42 21.73
C GLN A 83 -2.10 -4.28 21.25
N SER A 84 -2.40 -3.30 20.39
CA SER A 84 -3.72 -3.14 19.78
C SER A 84 -4.09 -4.32 18.87
N VAL A 85 -3.14 -4.82 18.08
CA VAL A 85 -3.34 -5.98 17.22
C VAL A 85 -3.63 -7.24 18.05
N ILE A 86 -2.86 -7.48 19.11
CA ILE A 86 -3.08 -8.61 20.02
C ILE A 86 -4.46 -8.52 20.67
N LYS A 87 -4.87 -7.33 21.10
CA LYS A 87 -6.20 -7.11 21.69
C LYS A 87 -7.34 -7.28 20.66
N GLY A 88 -7.08 -6.94 19.40
CA GLY A 88 -8.10 -6.82 18.37
C GLY A 88 -8.83 -5.48 18.41
N THR A 89 -9.60 -5.22 17.35
CA THR A 89 -10.48 -4.06 17.20
C THR A 89 -11.82 -4.54 16.62
N PRO A 90 -12.89 -3.72 16.60
CA PRO A 90 -14.17 -4.16 16.03
C PRO A 90 -14.08 -4.72 14.60
N ASN A 91 -13.14 -4.23 13.79
CA ASN A 91 -12.96 -4.64 12.39
C ASN A 91 -11.76 -5.56 12.17
N MET A 92 -11.05 -5.95 13.23
CA MET A 92 -9.86 -6.80 13.15
C MET A 92 -9.83 -7.80 14.32
N PRO A 93 -9.85 -9.12 14.06
CA PRO A 93 -9.84 -10.11 15.12
C PRO A 93 -8.58 -10.00 16.00
N ALA A 94 -8.69 -10.45 17.25
CA ALA A 94 -7.56 -10.47 18.18
C ALA A 94 -6.38 -11.27 17.59
N GLY A 95 -5.18 -10.68 17.65
CA GLY A 95 -3.98 -11.25 17.04
C GLY A 95 -3.98 -11.26 15.51
N GLY A 96 -4.95 -10.63 14.85
CA GLY A 96 -5.06 -10.63 13.38
C GLY A 96 -5.17 -12.03 12.78
N ASN A 97 -5.84 -12.97 13.47
CA ASN A 97 -5.92 -14.39 13.10
C ASN A 97 -4.55 -15.10 13.00
N CYS A 98 -3.50 -14.58 13.66
CA CYS A 98 -2.21 -15.26 13.74
C CYS A 98 -1.99 -15.84 15.15
N SER A 99 -2.52 -17.04 15.39
CA SER A 99 -2.33 -17.75 16.67
C SER A 99 -0.91 -18.26 16.89
N GLN A 100 -0.15 -18.46 15.81
CA GLN A 100 1.21 -18.98 15.80
C GLN A 100 2.31 -17.89 15.78
N CYS A 101 1.92 -16.62 15.66
CA CYS A 101 2.90 -15.52 15.60
C CYS A 101 3.57 -15.30 16.96
N THR A 102 4.90 -15.32 16.96
CA THR A 102 5.69 -14.76 18.05
C THR A 102 5.54 -13.23 18.10
N SER A 103 5.89 -12.63 19.23
CA SER A 103 5.89 -11.16 19.35
C SER A 103 6.80 -10.48 18.30
N GLN A 104 7.91 -11.12 17.93
CA GLN A 104 8.86 -10.57 16.96
C GLN A 104 8.29 -10.65 15.53
N GLU A 105 7.69 -11.77 15.15
CA GLU A 105 7.03 -11.92 13.85
C GLU A 105 5.85 -10.97 13.70
N MET A 106 5.03 -10.80 14.75
CA MET A 106 3.94 -9.84 14.73
C MET A 106 4.46 -8.40 14.54
N THR A 107 5.54 -8.02 15.21
CA THR A 107 6.18 -6.71 14.99
C THR A 107 6.70 -6.57 13.56
N ALA A 108 7.35 -7.61 13.02
CA ALA A 108 7.87 -7.59 11.65
C ALA A 108 6.75 -7.49 10.60
N LEU A 109 5.63 -8.21 10.80
CA LEU A 109 4.44 -8.11 9.96
C LEU A 109 3.82 -6.72 10.00
N ILE A 110 3.69 -6.10 11.17
CA ILE A 110 3.20 -4.71 11.30
C ILE A 110 4.12 -3.73 10.55
N GLN A 111 5.44 -3.91 10.65
CA GLN A 111 6.39 -3.07 9.92
C GLN A 111 6.28 -3.29 8.41
N PHE A 112 6.16 -4.53 7.95
CA PHE A 112 5.93 -4.87 6.55
C PHE A 112 4.63 -4.23 6.02
N LEU A 113 3.52 -4.43 6.72
CA LEU A 113 2.23 -3.80 6.41
C LEU A 113 2.36 -2.28 6.30
N ALA A 114 3.16 -1.68 7.17
CA ALA A 114 3.41 -0.24 7.19
C ALA A 114 4.43 0.26 6.16
N GLY A 115 4.99 -0.61 5.31
CA GLY A 115 6.03 -0.26 4.34
C GLY A 115 7.35 0.16 4.99
N ARG A 116 7.69 -0.44 6.14
CA ARG A 116 8.87 -0.15 6.98
C ARG A 116 9.69 -1.40 7.35
N GLY A 117 9.30 -2.59 6.88
CA GLY A 117 9.98 -3.85 7.14
C GLY A 117 10.96 -4.24 6.03
N ALA A 118 11.86 -5.18 6.33
CA ALA A 118 12.73 -5.78 5.31
C ALA A 118 11.87 -6.56 4.29
N GLY A 119 12.01 -6.23 3.01
CA GLY A 119 11.36 -6.94 1.91
C GLY A 119 10.17 -6.25 1.26
N VAL A 120 10.34 -5.01 0.81
CA VAL A 120 9.66 -4.58 -0.42
C VAL A 120 10.48 -5.13 -1.60
N MET A 121 10.35 -6.44 -1.87
CA MET A 121 10.70 -6.95 -3.20
C MET A 121 9.52 -6.63 -4.11
N GLU A 122 9.60 -5.49 -4.77
CA GLU A 122 8.77 -5.21 -5.95
C GLU A 122 9.35 -6.04 -7.11
N PRO A 123 8.52 -6.67 -7.96
CA PRO A 123 8.99 -7.30 -9.19
C PRO A 123 9.56 -6.27 -10.17
#